data_AF-A0A072NEX9-F1
#
_entry.id   AF-A0A072NEX9-F1
#
_cell.length_a   1.000
_cell.length_b   1.000
_cell.length_c   1.000
_cell.angle_alpha   90.00
_cell.angle_beta   90.00
_cell.angle_gamma   90.00
#
_symmetry.space_group_name_H-M   'P 1'
#
loop_
_entity.id
_entity.type
_entity.pdbx_description
1 polymer ?
#
loop_
_entity_poly.entity_id
_entity_poly.type
_entity_poly.pdbx_seq_one_letter_code
_entity_poly.pdbx_strand_id
1 'polypeptide(L)'
;MPMMPLTPQEAGGLLKERREAKGLTQEQVVDGTTVPSGSYLSNLESGKVNPGRSKHFPSLAAFLGLSEEEIRAINPSAVITLTPEPPAPSPRPRSLPDELAEMIAAKGHLAPELKEERWQQYLAGQRFSTGSVSPERWWNLFLLLKSAGVEPGGN
;
A
#
# COMPACT_ATOMS: atom_id res chain seq x y z
N MET A 1 -13.63 -19.61 26.02
CA MET A 1 -14.58 -18.64 26.60
C MET A 1 -14.95 -17.65 25.50
N PRO A 2 -16.23 -17.29 25.30
CA PRO A 2 -16.60 -16.31 24.27
C PRO A 2 -16.03 -14.94 24.68
N MET A 3 -15.07 -14.42 23.91
CA MET A 3 -14.58 -13.04 24.08
C MET A 3 -15.73 -12.09 23.73
N MET A 4 -16.25 -11.39 24.73
CA MET A 4 -17.18 -10.28 24.50
C MET A 4 -16.42 -9.16 23.78
N PRO A 5 -17.00 -8.54 22.74
CA PRO A 5 -16.38 -7.37 22.12
C PRO A 5 -16.28 -6.24 23.14
N LEU A 6 -15.11 -5.58 23.18
CA LEU A 6 -14.86 -4.43 24.05
C LEU A 6 -15.87 -3.32 23.75
N THR A 7 -16.29 -2.62 24.79
CA THR A 7 -17.11 -1.43 24.61
C THR A 7 -16.35 -0.34 23.85
N PRO A 8 -17.04 0.61 23.19
CA PRO A 8 -16.38 1.75 22.55
C PRO A 8 -15.42 2.51 23.45
N GLN A 9 -15.75 2.66 24.74
CA GLN A 9 -14.87 3.29 25.73
C GLN A 9 -13.62 2.46 26.01
N GLU A 10 -13.75 1.16 26.22
CA GLU A 10 -12.60 0.29 26.47
C GLU A 10 -11.69 0.18 25.24
N ALA A 11 -12.28 0.09 24.05
CA ALA A 11 -11.56 0.12 22.79
C ALA A 11 -10.79 1.44 22.60
N GLY A 12 -11.43 2.58 22.87
CA GLY A 12 -10.78 3.90 22.81
C GLY A 12 -9.63 4.02 23.81
N GLY A 13 -9.84 3.53 25.04
CA GLY A 13 -8.82 3.48 26.09
C GLY A 13 -7.60 2.65 25.67
N LEU A 14 -7.82 1.49 25.06
CA LEU A 14 -6.75 0.63 24.56
C LEU A 14 -5.92 1.32 23.47
N LEU A 15 -6.57 2.03 22.54
CA LEU A 15 -5.87 2.81 21.52
C LEU A 15 -5.01 3.92 22.12
N LYS A 16 -5.55 4.63 23.11
CA LYS A 16 -4.82 5.68 23.83
C LYS A 16 -3.60 5.12 24.57
N GLU A 17 -3.76 4.00 25.27
CA GLU A 17 -2.68 3.32 25.97
C GLU A 17 -1.56 2.91 25.00
N ARG A 18 -1.91 2.34 23.84
CA ARG A 18 -0.92 1.96 22.82
C ARG A 18 -0.20 3.17 22.21
N ARG A 19 -0.90 4.30 22.02
CA ARG A 19 -0.27 5.54 21.58
C ARG A 19 0.73 6.05 22.63
N GLU A 20 0.33 6.08 23.90
CA GLU A 20 1.16 6.57 25.01
C GLU A 20 2.35 5.66 25.29
N ALA A 21 2.18 4.35 25.21
CA ALA A 21 3.26 3.37 25.34
C ALA A 21 4.35 3.54 24.27
N LYS A 22 3.98 4.04 23.08
CA LYS A 22 4.91 4.38 21.99
C LYS A 22 5.46 5.81 22.09
N GLY A 23 5.04 6.61 23.08
CA GLY A 23 5.42 8.00 23.22
C GLY A 23 4.94 8.90 22.09
N LEU A 24 3.88 8.50 21.36
CA LEU A 24 3.40 9.22 20.19
C LEU A 24 2.39 10.30 20.59
N THR A 25 2.49 11.47 19.94
CA THR A 25 1.45 12.49 20.03
C THR A 25 0.26 12.16 19.12
N GLN A 26 -0.90 12.73 19.40
CA GLN A 26 -2.07 12.56 18.53
C GLN A 26 -1.79 13.08 17.11
N GLU A 27 -1.00 14.15 16.98
CA GLU A 27 -0.60 14.70 15.68
C GLU A 27 0.28 13.73 14.89
N GLN A 28 1.24 13.08 15.54
CA GLN A 28 2.09 12.06 14.91
C GLN A 28 1.30 10.82 14.46
N VAL A 29 0.27 10.43 15.22
CA VAL A 29 -0.63 9.34 14.82
C VAL A 29 -1.47 9.75 13.62
N VAL A 30 -1.94 10.99 13.56
CA VAL A 30 -2.71 11.50 12.42
C VAL A 30 -1.85 11.57 11.17
N ASP A 31 -0.62 12.09 11.28
CA ASP A 31 0.33 12.18 10.16
C ASP A 31 0.74 10.79 9.62
N GLY A 32 0.86 9.80 10.51
CA GLY A 32 1.22 8.43 10.17
C GLY A 32 0.07 7.51 9.78
N THR A 33 -1.17 8.00 9.76
CA THR A 33 -2.35 7.18 9.47
C THR A 33 -3.31 7.86 8.50
N THR A 34 -4.38 7.15 8.11
CA THR A 34 -5.46 7.73 7.30
C THR A 34 -6.45 8.57 8.12
N VAL A 35 -6.22 8.74 9.43
CA VAL A 35 -7.13 9.48 10.32
C VAL A 35 -7.19 10.94 9.89
N PRO A 36 -8.38 11.55 9.74
CA PRO A 36 -8.50 12.87 9.14
C PRO A 36 -8.05 14.02 10.04
N SER A 37 -8.07 13.86 11.37
CA SER A 37 -7.68 14.92 12.30
C SER A 37 -7.43 14.41 13.72
N GLY A 38 -6.68 15.18 14.51
CA GLY A 38 -6.47 14.91 15.94
C GLY A 38 -7.76 14.93 16.75
N SER A 39 -8.72 15.77 16.38
CA SER A 39 -10.06 15.78 17.00
C SER A 39 -10.82 14.48 16.72
N TYR A 40 -10.70 13.92 15.51
CA TYR A 40 -11.29 12.62 15.20
C TYR A 40 -10.60 11.50 15.98
N LEU A 41 -9.27 11.52 16.08
CA LEU A 41 -8.51 10.59 16.91
C LEU A 41 -8.94 10.66 18.39
N SER A 42 -9.09 11.86 18.95
CA SER A 42 -9.55 12.07 20.31
C SER A 42 -10.97 11.53 20.55
N ASN A 43 -11.86 11.65 19.56
CA ASN A 43 -13.20 11.05 19.62
C ASN A 43 -13.17 9.51 19.58
N LEU A 44 -12.18 8.92 18.91
CA LEU A 44 -11.95 7.47 18.94
C LEU A 44 -11.37 7.04 20.29
N GLU A 45 -10.34 7.74 20.79
CA GLU A 45 -9.68 7.44 22.07
C GLU A 45 -10.61 7.60 23.28
N SER A 46 -11.56 8.53 23.21
CA SER A 46 -12.58 8.71 24.26
C SER A 46 -13.77 7.74 24.14
N GLY A 47 -13.83 6.94 23.07
CA GLY A 47 -14.95 6.04 22.78
C GLY A 47 -16.24 6.73 22.36
N LYS A 48 -16.21 8.06 22.15
CA LYS A 48 -17.35 8.84 21.61
C LYS A 48 -17.73 8.37 20.21
N VAL A 49 -16.73 7.93 19.44
CA VAL A 49 -16.89 7.22 18.17
C VAL A 49 -16.39 5.80 18.37
N ASN A 50 -17.17 4.80 17.99
CA ASN A 50 -16.77 3.41 18.08
C ASN A 50 -15.53 3.17 17.18
N PRO A 51 -14.36 2.84 17.76
CA PRO A 51 -13.14 2.69 16.99
C PRO A 51 -13.22 1.53 16.02
N GLY A 52 -13.81 0.42 16.44
CA GLY A 52 -13.97 -0.76 15.60
C GLY A 52 -14.79 -0.47 14.34
N ARG A 53 -15.81 0.39 14.42
CA ARG A 53 -16.64 0.74 13.25
C ARG A 53 -16.03 1.84 12.37
N SER A 54 -14.87 2.39 12.73
CA SER A 54 -14.21 3.42 11.93
C SER A 54 -13.53 2.81 10.71
N LYS A 55 -13.74 3.42 9.55
CA LYS A 55 -13.01 3.05 8.31
C LYS A 55 -11.50 3.26 8.41
N HIS A 56 -11.04 4.06 9.37
CA HIS A 56 -9.63 4.35 9.61
C HIS A 56 -8.98 3.36 10.59
N PHE A 57 -9.79 2.49 11.21
CA PHE A 57 -9.34 1.55 12.22
C PHE A 57 -8.23 0.59 11.73
N PRO A 58 -8.27 0.02 10.51
CA PRO A 58 -7.19 -0.86 10.05
C PRO A 58 -5.83 -0.15 9.96
N SER A 59 -5.83 1.09 9.44
CA SER A 59 -4.63 1.92 9.34
C SER A 59 -4.09 2.30 10.73
N LEU A 60 -4.98 2.67 11.64
CA LEU A 60 -4.64 2.96 13.04
C LEU A 60 -4.11 1.71 13.76
N ALA A 61 -4.71 0.55 13.52
CA ALA A 61 -4.34 -0.70 14.15
C ALA A 61 -2.93 -1.15 13.74
N ALA A 62 -2.63 -1.05 12.45
CA ALA A 62 -1.31 -1.32 11.91
C ALA A 62 -0.25 -0.34 12.46
N PHE A 63 -0.55 0.95 12.50
CA PHE A 63 0.38 1.98 12.97
C PHE A 63 0.69 1.85 14.47
N LEU A 64 -0.34 1.59 15.27
CA LEU A 64 -0.20 1.36 16.71
C LEU A 64 0.33 -0.05 17.03
N GLY A 65 0.35 -0.98 16.06
CA GLY A 65 0.88 -2.33 16.25
C GLY A 65 0.02 -3.17 17.20
N LEU A 66 -1.30 -3.07 17.06
CA LEU A 66 -2.23 -3.90 17.82
C LEU A 66 -2.12 -5.37 17.39
N SER A 67 -2.24 -6.28 18.36
CA SER A 67 -2.24 -7.71 18.09
C SER A 67 -3.58 -8.15 17.48
N GLU A 68 -3.60 -9.32 16.83
CA GLU A 68 -4.83 -9.89 16.29
C GLU A 68 -5.90 -10.06 17.37
N GLU A 69 -5.50 -10.44 18.59
CA GLU A 69 -6.42 -10.58 19.72
C GLU A 69 -7.06 -9.26 20.13
N GLU A 70 -6.28 -8.17 20.15
CA GLU A 70 -6.79 -6.83 20.45
C GLU A 70 -7.69 -6.29 19.34
N ILE A 71 -7.32 -6.55 18.08
CA ILE A 71 -8.15 -6.20 16.93
C ILE A 71 -9.48 -6.96 16.98
N ARG A 72 -9.46 -8.25 17.32
CA ARG A 72 -10.66 -9.08 17.49
C ARG A 72 -11.53 -8.59 18.65
N ALA A 73 -10.90 -8.12 19.73
CA ALA A 73 -11.60 -7.58 20.88
C ALA A 73 -12.28 -6.23 20.56
N ILE A 74 -11.65 -5.36 19.77
CA ILE A 74 -12.20 -4.04 19.39
C ILE A 74 -13.21 -4.12 18.24
N ASN A 75 -12.91 -4.94 17.22
CA ASN A 75 -13.80 -5.17 16.11
C ASN A 75 -13.79 -6.66 15.71
N PRO A 76 -14.73 -7.46 16.22
CA PRO A 76 -14.85 -8.86 15.81
C PRO A 76 -15.17 -9.00 14.32
N SER A 77 -15.84 -8.01 13.70
CA SER A 77 -16.12 -7.98 12.26
C SER A 77 -14.92 -7.54 11.42
N ALA A 78 -13.93 -6.81 11.97
CA ALA A 78 -12.70 -6.48 11.25
C ALA A 78 -11.89 -7.75 10.98
N VAL A 79 -11.92 -8.71 11.90
CA VAL A 79 -11.20 -9.98 11.74
C VAL A 79 -11.79 -10.85 10.62
N ILE A 80 -13.09 -10.72 10.34
CA ILE A 80 -13.72 -11.37 9.18
C ILE A 80 -13.11 -10.80 7.88
N THR A 81 -12.79 -9.50 7.88
CA THR A 81 -12.05 -8.81 6.82
C THR A 81 -10.52 -8.94 6.94
N LEU A 82 -10.00 -9.58 8.00
CA LEU A 82 -8.62 -10.05 8.12
C LEU A 82 -8.49 -11.53 7.72
N THR A 83 -9.49 -12.12 7.05
CA THR A 83 -9.15 -13.03 5.94
C THR A 83 -8.13 -12.26 5.13
N PRO A 84 -6.91 -12.79 4.89
CA PRO A 84 -5.86 -12.05 4.24
C PRO A 84 -6.49 -11.36 3.05
N GLU A 85 -6.61 -10.03 3.14
CA GLU A 85 -6.69 -9.20 1.96
C GLU A 85 -5.58 -9.78 1.08
N PRO A 86 -5.91 -10.28 -0.13
CA PRO A 86 -4.94 -10.96 -0.97
C PRO A 86 -3.73 -10.05 -0.95
N PRO A 87 -2.57 -10.56 -0.48
CA PRO A 87 -1.54 -9.76 0.15
C PRO A 87 -1.44 -8.46 -0.61
N ALA A 88 -1.52 -7.31 0.08
CA ALA A 88 -0.96 -6.08 -0.46
C ALA A 88 0.25 -6.56 -1.23
N PRO A 89 0.29 -6.40 -2.57
CA PRO A 89 1.48 -6.84 -3.22
C PRO A 89 2.59 -6.20 -2.44
N SER A 90 3.65 -6.94 -2.22
CA SER A 90 4.95 -6.39 -1.90
C SER A 90 5.15 -5.08 -2.68
N PRO A 91 6.23 -4.31 -2.50
CA PRO A 91 6.78 -3.66 -3.68
C PRO A 91 7.03 -4.77 -4.72
N ARG A 92 6.00 -5.17 -5.49
CA ARG A 92 6.12 -5.86 -6.75
C ARG A 92 7.03 -4.88 -7.52
N PRO A 93 8.15 -5.32 -8.09
CA PRO A 93 8.88 -4.47 -9.02
C PRO A 93 7.82 -3.90 -9.97
N ARG A 94 7.68 -2.56 -9.99
CA ARG A 94 6.55 -1.82 -10.62
C ARG A 94 5.89 -2.67 -11.70
N SER A 95 4.62 -3.05 -11.51
CA SER A 95 3.89 -3.85 -12.49
C SER A 95 4.14 -3.26 -13.87
N LEU A 96 4.88 -3.99 -14.69
CA LEU A 96 5.14 -3.58 -16.06
C LEU A 96 3.76 -3.43 -16.71
N PRO A 97 3.50 -2.34 -17.45
CA PRO A 97 2.29 -2.21 -18.24
C PRO A 97 2.07 -3.51 -19.04
N ASP A 98 0.84 -4.01 -19.10
CA ASP A 98 0.54 -5.29 -19.75
C ASP A 98 1.12 -5.35 -21.18
N GLU A 99 1.06 -4.24 -21.90
CA GLU A 99 1.60 -4.10 -23.25
C GLU A 99 3.14 -4.17 -23.29
N LEU A 100 3.81 -3.71 -22.23
CA LEU A 100 5.27 -3.83 -22.09
C LEU A 100 5.67 -5.27 -21.78
N ALA A 101 4.90 -5.97 -20.92
CA ALA A 101 5.10 -7.38 -20.64
C ALA A 101 4.88 -8.25 -21.88
N GLU A 102 3.83 -7.97 -22.66
CA GLU A 102 3.57 -8.62 -23.95
C GLU A 102 4.71 -8.38 -24.96
N MET A 103 5.25 -7.16 -25.02
CA MET A 103 6.40 -6.86 -25.86
C MET A 103 7.64 -7.65 -25.42
N ILE A 104 7.93 -7.73 -24.11
CA ILE A 104 9.08 -8.50 -23.60
C ILE A 104 8.92 -9.99 -23.93
N ALA A 105 7.71 -10.54 -23.80
CA ALA A 105 7.42 -11.92 -24.20
C ALA A 105 7.60 -12.13 -25.71
N ALA A 106 7.12 -11.21 -26.54
CA ALA A 106 7.16 -11.32 -28.00
C ALA A 106 8.53 -11.00 -28.61
N LYS A 107 9.31 -10.07 -28.05
CA LYS A 107 10.57 -9.54 -28.63
C LYS A 107 11.80 -9.76 -27.75
N GLY A 108 11.65 -10.27 -26.53
CA GLY A 108 12.78 -10.56 -25.63
C GLY A 108 13.72 -11.66 -26.11
N HIS A 109 13.38 -12.39 -27.18
CA HIS A 109 14.30 -13.30 -27.87
C HIS A 109 15.23 -12.56 -28.86
N LEU A 110 14.82 -11.40 -29.38
CA LEU A 110 15.61 -10.55 -30.27
C LEU A 110 16.50 -9.58 -29.50
N ALA A 111 16.02 -9.12 -28.33
CA ALA A 111 16.76 -8.23 -27.44
C ALA A 111 16.72 -8.79 -26.01
N PRO A 112 17.74 -9.58 -25.60
CA PRO A 112 17.79 -10.14 -24.24
C PRO A 112 17.85 -9.05 -23.16
N GLU A 113 18.34 -7.85 -23.51
CA GLU A 113 18.38 -6.66 -22.64
C GLU A 113 17.00 -6.24 -22.11
N LEU A 114 15.91 -6.52 -22.86
CA LEU A 114 14.55 -6.26 -22.40
C LEU A 114 14.13 -7.13 -21.21
N LYS A 115 14.80 -8.26 -21.00
CA LYS A 115 14.57 -9.12 -19.83
C LYS A 115 15.28 -8.60 -18.59
N GLU A 116 16.14 -7.60 -18.73
CA GLU A 116 16.86 -7.00 -17.62
C GLU A 116 15.95 -6.06 -16.83
N GLU A 117 16.02 -6.16 -15.51
CA GLU A 117 15.19 -5.37 -14.59
C GLU A 117 15.39 -3.86 -14.76
N ARG A 118 16.62 -3.42 -15.07
CA ARG A 118 16.93 -2.00 -15.33
C ARG A 118 16.18 -1.43 -16.53
N TRP A 119 16.10 -2.17 -17.63
CA TRP A 119 15.38 -1.76 -18.83
C TRP A 119 13.87 -1.79 -18.60
N GLN A 120 13.39 -2.79 -17.88
CA GLN A 120 11.99 -2.91 -17.48
C GLN A 120 11.55 -1.72 -16.61
N GLN A 121 12.33 -1.36 -15.59
CA GLN A 121 12.04 -0.21 -14.72
C GLN A 121 12.14 1.12 -15.48
N TYR A 122 13.13 1.27 -16.37
CA TYR A 122 13.31 2.49 -17.15
C TYR A 122 12.16 2.71 -18.12
N LEU A 123 11.76 1.67 -18.87
CA LEU A 123 10.61 1.72 -19.76
C LEU A 123 9.31 1.92 -18.97
N ALA A 124 9.11 1.22 -17.85
CA ALA A 124 7.93 1.41 -17.00
C ALA A 124 7.80 2.84 -16.44
N GLY A 125 8.90 3.60 -16.34
CA GLY A 125 8.90 5.01 -15.96
C GLY A 125 8.43 5.97 -17.06
N GLN A 126 8.38 5.52 -18.33
CA GLN A 126 7.99 6.36 -19.45
C GLN A 126 6.48 6.54 -19.51
N ARG A 127 6.04 7.79 -19.61
CA ARG A 127 4.63 8.15 -19.73
C ARG A 127 4.31 8.51 -21.17
N PHE A 128 3.38 7.78 -21.80
CA PHE A 128 2.81 8.18 -23.08
C PHE A 128 1.75 9.27 -22.86
N SER A 129 1.97 10.45 -23.43
CA SER A 129 1.11 11.62 -23.18
C SER A 129 -0.28 11.54 -23.82
N THR A 130 -0.53 10.63 -24.79
CA THR A 130 -1.87 10.39 -25.36
C THR A 130 -1.93 9.15 -26.28
N GLY A 131 -3.10 8.48 -26.29
CA GLY A 131 -3.45 7.37 -27.18
C GLY A 131 -3.20 5.98 -26.57
N SER A 132 -3.86 4.95 -27.13
CA SER A 132 -3.68 3.56 -26.71
C SER A 132 -2.19 3.18 -26.75
N VAL A 133 -1.71 2.66 -25.63
CA VAL A 133 -0.39 2.07 -25.52
C VAL A 133 -0.49 0.67 -26.13
N SER A 134 0.53 0.24 -26.86
CA SER A 134 0.54 -1.06 -27.53
C SER A 134 1.95 -1.64 -27.51
N PRO A 135 2.11 -2.97 -27.58
CA PRO A 135 3.43 -3.62 -27.51
C PRO A 135 4.43 -3.09 -28.56
N GLU A 136 3.95 -2.78 -29.77
CA GLU A 136 4.77 -2.20 -30.84
C GLU A 136 5.26 -0.79 -30.51
N ARG A 137 4.47 -0.02 -29.76
CA ARG A 137 4.84 1.34 -29.35
C ARG A 137 5.96 1.32 -28.32
N TRP A 138 5.93 0.35 -27.40
CA TRP A 138 7.03 0.07 -26.48
C TRP A 138 8.29 -0.40 -27.21
N TRP A 139 8.15 -1.24 -28.23
CA TRP A 139 9.28 -1.72 -29.02
C TRP A 139 9.97 -0.59 -29.78
N ASN A 140 9.19 0.30 -30.41
CA ASN A 140 9.71 1.49 -31.07
C ASN A 140 10.44 2.42 -30.09
N LEU A 141 9.90 2.58 -28.87
CA LEU A 141 10.57 3.37 -27.83
C LEU A 141 11.91 2.76 -27.41
N PHE A 142 11.97 1.44 -27.24
CA PHE A 142 13.22 0.74 -26.93
C PHE A 142 14.26 0.90 -28.05
N LEU A 143 13.85 0.73 -29.32
CA LEU A 143 14.75 0.94 -30.46
C LEU A 143 15.26 2.38 -30.55
N LEU A 144 14.40 3.36 -30.24
CA LEU A 144 14.77 4.77 -30.22
C LEU A 144 15.78 5.09 -29.11
N LEU A 145 15.63 4.49 -27.92
CA LEU A 145 16.59 4.63 -26.83
C LEU A 145 17.94 3.98 -27.18
N LYS A 146 17.91 2.79 -27.79
CA LYS A 146 19.13 2.10 -28.25
C LYS A 146 19.83 2.86 -29.37
N SER A 147 19.09 3.42 -30.34
CA SER A 147 19.69 4.22 -31.42
C SER A 147 20.24 5.56 -30.91
N ALA A 148 19.65 6.12 -29.86
CA ALA A 148 20.17 7.29 -29.15
C ALA A 148 21.35 6.97 -28.20
N GLY A 149 21.73 5.69 -28.05
CA GLY A 149 22.81 5.27 -27.15
C GLY A 149 22.47 5.42 -25.66
N VAL A 150 21.18 5.49 -25.30
CA VAL A 150 20.74 5.64 -23.92
C VAL A 150 20.73 4.29 -23.23
N GLU A 151 21.52 4.17 -22.16
CA GLU A 151 21.55 2.99 -21.29
C GLU A 151 20.93 3.31 -19.92
N PRO A 152 19.95 2.53 -19.46
CA PRO A 152 19.34 2.75 -18.15
C PRO A 152 20.33 2.43 -17.02
N GLY A 153 20.61 3.42 -16.19
CA GLY A 153 21.53 3.30 -15.04
C GLY A 153 22.97 3.75 -15.29
N GLY A 154 23.26 4.38 -16.43
CA GLY A 154 24.55 5.05 -16.66
C GLY A 154 24.67 6.33 -15.83
N ASN A 155 25.72 6.39 -15.01
CA ASN A 155 26.19 7.60 -14.34
C ASN A 155 27.17 8.36 -15.25
#